data_AF-A0A068UMA6-F1
#
_entry.id   AF-A0A068UMA6-F1
#
_cell.length_a   1.000
_cell.length_b   1.000
_cell.length_c   1.000
_cell.angle_alpha   90.00
_cell.angle_beta   90.00
_cell.angle_gamma   90.00
#
_symmetry.space_group_name_H-M   'P 1'
#
loop_
_entity.id
_entity.type
_entity.pdbx_description
1 polymer ?
#
loop_
_entity_poly.entity_id
_entity_poly.type
_entity_poly.pdbx_seq_one_letter_code
_entity_poly.pdbx_strand_id
1 'polypeptide(L)'
;MYKSRLQEYTQKSCLRPPVYTIVKEGAGHSPNFRATVLVDGKKYASEGTFQRRKSAEHNAAMIALQSIQNKMNNDGYPINPKDTTLCKSILNEYALKMHLEHPAYYTVQPQGLIPVFASTFFF
;
A
#
# COMPACT_ATOMS: atom_id res chain seq x y z
N MET A 1 8.29 -10.55 3.50
CA MET A 1 7.24 -10.13 2.55
C MET A 1 6.34 -9.01 3.10
N TYR A 2 5.98 -8.97 4.38
CA TYR A 2 5.07 -7.93 4.92
C TYR A 2 5.59 -6.49 4.83
N LYS A 3 6.88 -6.23 5.09
CA LYS A 3 7.46 -4.88 4.96
C LYS A 3 7.28 -4.30 3.56
N SER A 4 7.58 -5.09 2.52
CA SER A 4 7.43 -4.68 1.11
C SER A 4 5.97 -4.41 0.76
N ARG A 5 5.05 -5.28 1.18
CA ARG A 5 3.60 -5.08 0.96
C ARG A 5 3.08 -3.81 1.62
N LEU A 6 3.56 -3.49 2.83
CA LEU A 6 3.23 -2.25 3.53
C LEU A 6 3.73 -1.01 2.79
N GLN A 7 4.97 -1.09 2.30
CA GLN A 7 5.56 -0.01 1.52
C GLN A 7 4.79 0.22 0.22
N GLU A 8 4.49 -0.85 -0.53
CA GLU A 8 3.66 -0.80 -1.73
C GLU A 8 2.28 -0.21 -1.44
N TYR A 9 1.63 -0.60 -0.34
CA TYR A 9 0.36 -0.05 0.08
C TYR A 9 0.47 1.47 0.32
N THR A 10 1.41 1.91 1.15
CA THR A 10 1.58 3.34 1.42
C THR A 10 1.88 4.15 0.15
N GLN A 11 2.66 3.59 -0.77
CA GLN A 11 2.96 4.24 -2.04
C GLN A 11 1.72 4.36 -2.93
N LYS A 12 0.97 3.26 -3.10
CA LYS A 12 -0.26 3.24 -3.91
C LYS A 12 -1.34 4.16 -3.36
N SER A 13 -1.42 4.28 -2.04
CA SER A 13 -2.39 5.15 -1.35
C SER A 13 -1.90 6.58 -1.17
N CYS A 14 -0.75 6.97 -1.73
CA CYS A 14 -0.14 8.30 -1.55
C CYS A 14 0.06 8.69 -0.07
N LEU A 15 0.30 7.71 0.79
CA LEU A 15 0.56 7.88 2.21
C LEU A 15 2.05 8.07 2.48
N ARG A 16 2.37 8.64 3.65
CA ARG A 16 3.75 8.69 4.11
C ARG A 16 4.34 7.28 4.26
N PRO A 17 5.64 7.09 3.96
CA PRO A 17 6.29 5.80 4.12
C PRO A 17 6.19 5.26 5.56
N PRO A 18 6.12 3.93 5.73
CA PRO A 18 6.01 3.31 7.04
C PRO A 18 7.26 3.57 7.88
N VAL A 19 7.09 4.06 9.11
CA VAL A 19 8.19 4.34 10.04
C VAL A 19 8.26 3.23 11.08
N TYR A 20 9.42 2.57 11.18
CA TYR A 20 9.66 1.50 12.16
C TYR A 20 10.44 2.01 13.36
N THR A 21 9.98 1.67 14.55
CA THR A 21 10.66 1.94 15.83
C THR A 21 10.86 0.62 16.55
N ILE A 22 12.05 0.41 17.11
CA ILE A 22 12.38 -0.80 17.87
C ILE A 22 12.79 -0.40 19.28
N VAL A 23 12.18 -1.04 20.26
CA VAL A 23 12.53 -0.94 21.67
C VAL A 23 13.20 -2.24 22.09
N LYS A 24 14.38 -2.14 22.70
CA LYS A 24 15.07 -3.27 23.31
C LYS A 24 14.62 -3.36 24.77
N GLU A 25 14.06 -4.50 25.13
CA GLU A 25 13.54 -4.85 26.46
C GLU A 25 14.32 -6.09 26.97
N GLY A 26 14.23 -6.41 28.26
CA GLY A 26 14.86 -7.59 28.84
C GLY A 26 16.29 -7.40 29.35
N ALA A 27 16.82 -8.45 29.99
CA ALA A 27 18.14 -8.40 30.62
C ALA A 27 19.25 -8.41 29.55
N GLY A 28 20.44 -7.91 29.92
CA GLY A 28 21.58 -7.81 29.00
C GLY A 28 21.96 -9.16 28.34
N HIS A 29 21.76 -10.27 29.06
CA HIS A 29 22.03 -11.64 28.60
C HIS A 29 20.85 -12.29 27.87
N SER A 30 19.66 -11.67 27.86
CA SER A 30 18.44 -12.18 27.23
C SER A 30 17.65 -11.03 26.59
N PRO A 31 18.20 -10.40 25.53
CA PRO A 31 17.58 -9.24 24.91
C PRO A 31 16.31 -9.63 24.15
N ASN A 32 15.25 -8.89 24.44
CA ASN A 32 13.96 -8.97 23.79
C ASN A 32 13.73 -7.68 23.00
N PHE A 33 13.04 -7.76 21.87
CA PHE A 33 12.79 -6.64 20.99
C PHE A 33 11.31 -6.52 20.73
N ARG A 34 10.79 -5.32 20.94
CA ARG A 34 9.44 -4.92 20.52
C ARG A 34 9.56 -3.97 19.35
N ALA A 35 8.79 -4.21 18.31
CA ALA A 35 8.75 -3.29 17.18
C ALA A 35 7.39 -2.60 17.10
N THR A 36 7.39 -1.36 16.62
CA THR A 36 6.20 -0.60 16.29
C THR A 36 6.35 -0.03 14.89
N VAL A 37 5.30 -0.10 14.08
CA VAL A 37 5.25 0.55 12.77
C VAL A 37 4.17 1.63 12.77
N LEU A 38 4.51 2.81 12.26
CA LEU A 38 3.60 3.93 12.05
C LEU A 38 3.17 3.96 10.59
N VAL A 39 1.88 3.85 10.34
CA VAL A 39 1.27 3.87 9.00
C VAL A 39 0.02 4.73 9.08
N ASP A 40 -0.08 5.75 8.23
CA ASP A 40 -1.26 6.63 8.17
C ASP A 40 -1.65 7.22 9.55
N GLY A 41 -0.64 7.66 10.32
CA GLY A 41 -0.86 8.18 11.67
C GLY A 41 -1.21 7.13 12.74
N LYS A 42 -1.45 5.87 12.37
CA LYS A 42 -1.76 4.76 13.28
C LYS A 42 -0.51 3.94 13.59
N LYS A 43 -0.34 3.61 14.87
CA LYS A 43 0.77 2.79 15.37
C LYS A 43 0.32 1.35 15.56
N TYR A 44 1.10 0.41 15.06
CA TYR A 44 0.88 -1.02 15.20
C TYR A 44 2.11 -1.64 15.85
N ALA A 45 1.94 -2.20 17.05
CA ALA A 45 3.01 -2.85 17.78
C ALA A 45 3.01 -4.35 17.53
N SER A 46 4.18 -4.99 17.70
CA SER A 46 4.29 -6.44 17.67
C SER A 46 3.56 -7.09 18.85
N GLU A 47 2.94 -8.24 18.61
CA GLU A 47 2.32 -9.08 19.64
C GLU A 47 3.40 -9.70 20.52
N GLY A 48 3.73 -8.98 21.59
CA GLY A 48 4.80 -9.35 22.51
C GLY A 48 6.20 -8.95 22.02
N THR A 49 7.19 -9.62 22.59
CA THR A 49 8.62 -9.36 22.35
C THR A 49 9.30 -10.53 21.68
N PHE A 50 10.30 -10.25 20.84
CA PHE A 50 11.01 -11.25 20.07
C PHE A 50 12.52 -11.17 20.33
N GLN A 51 13.22 -12.29 20.30
CA GLN A 51 14.69 -12.32 20.47
C GLN A 51 15.46 -11.65 19.32
N ARG A 52 14.83 -11.46 18.16
CA ARG A 52 15.45 -10.89 16.96
C ARG A 52 14.67 -9.65 16.52
N ARG A 53 15.39 -8.56 16.26
CA ARG A 53 14.85 -7.30 15.71
C ARG A 53 13.98 -7.55 14.47
N LYS A 54 14.49 -8.32 13.50
CA LYS A 54 13.80 -8.63 12.24
C LYS A 54 12.46 -9.34 12.48
N SER A 55 12.38 -10.22 13.47
CA SER A 55 11.14 -10.94 13.81
C SER A 55 10.09 -10.00 14.40
N ALA A 56 10.50 -9.12 15.32
CA ALA A 56 9.62 -8.10 15.88
C ALA A 56 9.06 -7.18 14.78
N GLU A 57 9.92 -6.68 13.89
CA GLU A 57 9.48 -5.82 12.79
C GLU A 57 8.56 -6.53 11.80
N HIS A 58 8.84 -7.81 11.52
CA HIS A 58 8.00 -8.62 10.64
C HIS A 58 6.60 -8.81 11.23
N ASN A 59 6.51 -9.08 12.53
CA ASN A 59 5.25 -9.24 13.23
C ASN A 59 4.47 -7.91 13.31
N ALA A 60 5.12 -6.80 13.64
CA ALA A 60 4.49 -5.46 13.59
C ALA A 60 3.94 -5.12 12.19
N ALA A 61 4.69 -5.45 11.14
CA ALA A 61 4.25 -5.27 9.75
C ALA A 61 3.05 -6.17 9.40
N MET A 62 3.02 -7.41 9.88
CA MET A 62 1.91 -8.33 9.68
C MET A 62 0.62 -7.79 10.30
N ILE A 63 0.68 -7.34 11.56
CA ILE A 63 -0.46 -6.78 12.31
C ILE A 63 -1.00 -5.53 11.62
N ALA A 64 -0.12 -4.63 11.18
CA ALA A 64 -0.53 -3.44 10.44
C ALA A 64 -1.28 -3.80 9.14
N LEU A 65 -0.77 -4.74 8.35
CA LEU A 65 -1.43 -5.17 7.11
C LEU A 65 -2.79 -5.82 7.36
N GLN A 66 -2.89 -6.70 8.34
CA GLN A 66 -4.16 -7.33 8.70
C GLN A 66 -5.18 -6.28 9.15
N SER A 67 -4.78 -5.29 9.96
CA SER A 67 -5.67 -4.20 10.35
C SER A 67 -6.13 -3.35 9.17
N ILE A 68 -5.24 -3.07 8.22
CA ILE A 68 -5.55 -2.32 7.00
C ILE A 68 -6.55 -3.11 6.14
N GLN A 69 -6.28 -4.40 5.89
CA GLN A 69 -7.16 -5.27 5.10
C GLN A 69 -8.54 -5.42 5.72
N ASN A 70 -8.60 -5.57 7.05
CA ASN A 70 -9.87 -5.63 7.76
C ASN A 70 -10.66 -4.34 7.63
N LYS A 71 -10.03 -3.16 7.70
CA LYS A 71 -10.71 -1.87 7.46
C LYS A 71 -11.26 -1.77 6.05
N MET A 72 -10.47 -2.13 5.03
CA MET A 72 -10.92 -2.11 3.64
C MET A 72 -12.17 -2.96 3.39
N ASN A 73 -12.34 -4.06 4.13
CA ASN A 73 -13.53 -4.91 4.02
C ASN A 73 -14.76 -4.33 4.74
N ASN A 74 -14.58 -3.47 5.75
CA ASN A 74 -15.67 -2.90 6.54
C ASN A 74 -16.15 -1.54 5.98
N ASP A 75 -15.27 -0.77 5.33
CA ASP A 75 -15.57 0.59 4.85
C ASP A 75 -16.30 0.63 3.47
N GLY A 76 -16.85 -0.49 3.00
CA GLY A 76 -17.82 -0.52 1.88
C GLY A 76 -17.27 -0.28 0.47
N TYR A 77 -15.98 0.05 0.30
CA TYR A 77 -15.35 0.20 -1.02
C TYR A 77 -14.12 -0.72 -1.14
N PRO A 78 -14.29 -1.97 -1.60
CA PRO A 78 -13.18 -2.82 -1.95
C PRO A 78 -12.51 -2.25 -3.22
N ILE A 79 -11.59 -1.29 -3.07
CA ILE A 79 -10.67 -0.97 -4.16
C ILE A 79 -9.71 -2.14 -4.24
N ASN A 80 -10.06 -3.14 -5.03
CA ASN A 80 -9.16 -4.23 -5.35
C ASN A 80 -8.03 -3.61 -6.19
N PRO A 81 -6.74 -3.86 -5.90
CA PRO A 81 -5.66 -3.40 -6.77
C PRO A 81 -5.75 -3.95 -8.21
N LYS A 82 -6.61 -4.97 -8.46
CA LYS A 82 -7.01 -5.39 -9.81
C LYS A 82 -7.98 -4.41 -10.49
N ASP A 83 -8.73 -3.60 -9.74
CA ASP A 83 -9.69 -2.65 -10.31
C ASP A 83 -8.99 -1.51 -11.06
N THR A 84 -7.76 -1.17 -10.69
CA THR A 84 -6.91 -0.25 -11.47
C THR A 84 -6.64 -0.78 -12.88
N THR A 85 -6.60 -2.12 -13.05
CA THR A 85 -6.50 -2.76 -14.38
C THR A 85 -7.86 -2.89 -15.08
N LEU A 86 -8.98 -2.84 -14.34
CA LEU A 86 -10.31 -2.88 -14.93
C LEU A 86 -10.66 -1.60 -15.68
N CYS A 87 -10.24 -0.41 -15.23
CA CYS A 87 -10.67 0.84 -15.85
C CYS A 87 -10.40 0.88 -17.37
N LYS A 88 -9.23 0.41 -17.82
CA LYS A 88 -8.91 0.31 -19.25
C LYS A 88 -9.68 -0.81 -19.95
N SER A 89 -9.87 -1.95 -19.28
CA SER A 89 -10.63 -3.09 -19.81
C SER A 89 -12.10 -2.73 -20.03
N ILE A 90 -12.71 -1.99 -19.10
CA ILE A 90 -14.11 -1.55 -19.16
C ILE A 90 -14.29 -0.59 -20.35
N LEU A 91 -13.41 0.39 -20.51
CA LEU A 91 -13.45 1.32 -21.63
C LEU A 91 -13.29 0.61 -22.99
N ASN A 92 -12.42 -0.41 -23.04
CA ASN A 92 -12.22 -1.20 -24.24
C ASN A 92 -13.44 -2.08 -24.56
N GLU A 93 -14.05 -2.74 -23.56
CA GLU A 93 -15.27 -3.51 -23.73
C GLU A 93 -16.45 -2.65 -24.19
N TYR A 94 -16.56 -1.43 -23.65
CA TYR A 94 -17.58 -0.46 -24.05
C TYR A 94 -17.46 -0.09 -25.53
N ALA A 95 -16.25 0.22 -26.01
CA ALA A 95 -16.02 0.52 -27.43
C ALA A 95 -16.46 -0.64 -28.33
N LEU A 96 -16.11 -1.88 -27.96
CA LEU A 96 -16.49 -3.07 -28.71
C LEU A 96 -18.01 -3.27 -28.77
N LYS A 97 -18.71 -3.11 -27.64
CA LYS A 97 -20.19 -3.25 -27.58
C LYS A 97 -20.93 -2.16 -28.35
N MET A 98 -20.37 -0.95 -28.39
CA MET A 98 -20.97 0.20 -29.07
C MET A 98 -20.49 0.36 -30.52
N HIS A 99 -19.67 -0.57 -31.03
CA HIS A 99 -19.02 -0.48 -32.35
C HIS A 99 -18.25 0.83 -32.57
N LEU A 100 -17.59 1.33 -31.52
CA LEU A 100 -16.70 2.49 -31.58
C LEU A 100 -15.26 2.05 -31.90
N GLU A 101 -14.45 2.99 -32.40
CA GLU A 101 -13.00 2.80 -32.55
C GLU A 101 -12.33 2.54 -31.18
N HIS A 102 -11.16 1.90 -31.20
CA HIS A 102 -10.46 1.55 -29.96
C HIS A 102 -10.02 2.83 -29.22
N PRO A 103 -10.19 2.90 -27.89
CA PRO A 103 -9.87 4.11 -27.13
C PRO A 103 -8.37 4.43 -27.23
N ALA A 104 -8.07 5.63 -27.71
CA ALA A 104 -6.70 6.14 -27.80
C ALA A 104 -6.32 6.84 -26.49
N TYR A 105 -5.18 6.46 -25.90
CA TYR A 105 -4.68 7.04 -24.66
C TYR A 105 -3.42 7.86 -24.93
N TYR A 106 -3.45 9.16 -24.62
CA TYR A 106 -2.30 10.04 -24.72
C TYR A 106 -1.85 10.45 -23.33
N THR A 107 -0.55 10.29 -23.03
CA THR A 107 0.02 10.68 -21.74
C THR A 107 1.06 11.76 -21.96
N VAL A 108 0.85 12.91 -21.33
CA VAL A 108 1.82 14.02 -21.29
C VAL A 108 2.49 14.07 -19.92
N GLN A 109 3.76 14.44 -19.92
CA GLN A 109 4.46 14.89 -18.72
C GLN A 109 4.66 16.40 -18.86
N PRO A 110 3.83 17.24 -18.23
CA PRO A 110 4.03 18.69 -18.27
C PRO A 110 5.39 19.04 -17.67
N GLN A 111 6.17 19.91 -18.32
CA GLN A 111 7.42 20.38 -17.73
C GLN A 111 7.13 21.19 -16.45
N GLY A 112 7.55 20.67 -15.31
CA GLY A 112 7.44 21.30 -14.00
C GLY A 112 8.47 20.76 -13.02
N LEU A 113 8.69 21.47 -11.91
CA LEU A 113 9.60 21.07 -10.82
C LEU A 113 9.20 19.74 -10.15
N ILE A 114 7.93 19.34 -10.31
CA ILE A 114 7.38 18.07 -9.83
C ILE A 114 6.97 17.27 -11.06
N PRO A 115 7.48 16.03 -11.25
CA PRO A 115 7.05 15.19 -12.35
C PRO A 115 5.59 14.76 -12.15
N VAL A 116 4.69 15.32 -12.96
CA VAL A 116 3.27 14.95 -13.02
C VAL A 116 3.02 14.33 -14.40
N PHE A 117 2.14 13.33 -14.47
CA PHE A 117 1.68 12.74 -15.74
C PHE A 117 0.18 12.96 -15.86
N ALA A 118 -0.27 13.51 -16.98
CA ALA A 118 -1.69 13.65 -17.30
C ALA A 118 -2.01 12.74 -18.49
N SER A 119 -3.02 11.87 -18.33
CA SER A 119 -3.49 11.00 -19.40
C SER A 119 -4.88 11.45 -19.86
N THR A 120 -5.05 11.64 -21.16
CA THR A 120 -6.36 11.93 -21.79
C THR A 120 -6.75 10.74 -22.67
N PHE A 121 -8.04 10.45 -22.79
CA PHE A 121 -8.56 9.41 -23.69
C PHE A 121 -9.66 9.94 -24.60
N PHE A 122 -9.77 9.37 -25.81
CA PHE A 122 -10.80 9.69 -26.80
C PHE A 122 -11.30 8.40 -27.48
N PHE A 123 -12.58 8.39 -27.90
CA PHE A 123 -13.20 7.38 -28.78
C PHE A 123 -13.37 7.95 -30.18
#